data_AF-A0A9X2TPJ2-F1
#
_entry.id   AF-A0A9X2TPJ2-F1
#
_cell.length_a   1.000
_cell.length_b   1.000
_cell.length_c   1.000
_cell.angle_alpha   90.00
_cell.angle_beta   90.00
_cell.angle_gamma   90.00
#
_symmetry.space_group_name_H-M   'P 1'
#
loop_
_entity.id
_entity.type
_entity.pdbx_description
1 polymer ?
#
loop_
_entity_poly.entity_id
_entity_poly.type
_entity_poly.pdbx_seq_one_letter_code
_entity_poly.pdbx_strand_id
1 'polypeptide(L)'
;MKTCIAAVLLALPGLAVAQDLPPGYAGQGGMTLQEIDPAIYAYHYDHGFVGEDAMGWDPALQFAWSRIAAAEVCAQQPPSDALIAKLVEQYGKDAVVHQTSGIGFHAAQMRAAGTFCTPTRHAEAVALLPAFAGGDFSTATAYASAAEAGTVVVAAQDQPTAIGGGDAATAPSLSADWALMLPLQPRMIVAANGQPAGDEMLHVIRRGHTGAVIAGQVAGNVITGVLLGRMGGFTFDKRQLKGEEIESIGNPGYALQRDAINMQLKRYFTAKPGAMPIDAFPLQVLMSEWRLVYQSLSDENSPYELRYQVSIGGESSGFLKRKASPYSLSCQPTLRTASLEEWQANDYAMVKEAAQAYSDECAAKLAEQLPQWFPDRATVTASN
;
A
#
# COMPACT_ATOMS: atom_id res chain seq x y z
N MET A 1 -35.69 -53.49 15.35
CA MET A 1 -35.80 -53.05 13.94
C MET A 1 -36.43 -51.67 13.88
N LYS A 2 -35.70 -50.65 13.41
CA LYS A 2 -36.21 -49.46 12.68
C LYS A 2 -35.03 -48.56 12.32
N THR A 3 -34.46 -48.81 11.15
CA THR A 3 -33.62 -47.85 10.43
C THR A 3 -34.48 -46.68 9.96
N CYS A 4 -33.96 -45.45 9.99
CA CYS A 4 -34.14 -44.49 8.89
C CYS A 4 -33.17 -43.30 9.01
N ILE A 5 -32.41 -43.09 7.92
CA ILE A 5 -31.98 -41.78 7.39
C ILE A 5 -31.23 -40.87 8.38
N ALA A 6 -29.91 -40.94 8.31
CA ALA A 6 -29.08 -39.79 8.67
C ALA A 6 -29.24 -38.71 7.59
N ALA A 7 -29.85 -37.58 7.95
CA ALA A 7 -29.86 -36.41 7.09
C ALA A 7 -28.49 -35.73 7.15
N VAL A 8 -27.65 -35.96 6.15
CA VAL A 8 -26.43 -35.16 5.94
C VAL A 8 -26.87 -33.78 5.51
N LEU A 9 -27.07 -32.90 6.48
CA LEU A 9 -27.19 -31.46 6.25
C LEU A 9 -25.83 -30.96 5.78
N LEU A 10 -25.64 -30.94 4.46
CA LEU A 10 -24.67 -30.10 3.80
C LEU A 10 -25.00 -28.65 4.18
N ALA A 11 -24.32 -28.14 5.19
CA ALA A 11 -24.35 -26.73 5.54
C ALA A 11 -23.71 -25.96 4.40
N LEU A 12 -24.54 -25.48 3.48
CA LEU A 12 -24.15 -24.46 2.51
C LEU A 12 -23.51 -23.31 3.30
N PRO A 13 -22.29 -22.84 2.93
CA PRO A 13 -21.72 -21.67 3.57
C PRO A 13 -22.71 -20.52 3.42
N GLY A 14 -23.01 -19.84 4.53
CA GLY A 14 -23.97 -18.75 4.53
C GLY A 14 -23.55 -17.68 3.54
N LEU A 15 -24.51 -17.10 2.81
CA LEU A 15 -24.27 -16.04 1.83
C LEU A 15 -23.63 -14.83 2.51
N ALA A 16 -22.30 -14.80 2.51
CA ALA A 16 -21.53 -13.61 2.80
C ALA A 16 -21.85 -12.59 1.71
N VAL A 17 -22.42 -11.45 2.09
CA VAL A 17 -22.54 -10.32 1.19
C VAL A 17 -21.13 -9.84 0.87
N ALA A 18 -20.72 -9.97 -0.39
CA ALA A 18 -19.51 -9.35 -0.88
C ALA A 18 -19.64 -7.84 -0.66
N GLN A 19 -18.88 -7.30 0.30
CA GLN A 19 -18.79 -5.85 0.49
C GLN A 19 -18.00 -5.26 -0.67
N ASP A 20 -18.34 -4.03 -1.06
CA ASP A 20 -17.97 -3.41 -2.34
C ASP A 20 -16.46 -3.48 -2.63
N LEU A 21 -16.05 -4.50 -3.41
CA LEU A 21 -14.68 -4.61 -3.91
C LEU A 21 -14.39 -3.42 -4.84
N PRO A 22 -13.19 -2.81 -4.76
CA PRO A 22 -12.82 -1.71 -5.64
C PRO A 22 -13.08 -2.04 -7.12
N PRO A 23 -13.76 -1.18 -7.90
CA PRO A 23 -14.13 -1.50 -9.29
C PRO A 23 -12.93 -1.89 -10.15
N GLY A 24 -12.98 -3.10 -10.73
CA GLY A 24 -11.88 -3.67 -11.52
C GLY A 24 -10.90 -4.55 -10.73
N TYR A 25 -11.07 -4.69 -9.42
CA TYR A 25 -10.28 -5.62 -8.61
C TYR A 25 -10.59 -7.09 -8.95
N ALA A 26 -9.52 -7.87 -9.22
CA ALA A 26 -9.62 -9.20 -9.84
C ALA A 26 -9.43 -10.38 -8.85
N GLY A 27 -9.37 -10.13 -7.54
CA GLY A 27 -9.10 -11.16 -6.53
C GLY A 27 -7.62 -11.58 -6.43
N GLN A 28 -6.72 -10.78 -7.00
CA GLN A 28 -5.26 -10.94 -6.94
C GLN A 28 -4.63 -9.57 -6.71
N GLY A 29 -3.55 -9.55 -5.95
CA GLY A 29 -2.85 -8.35 -5.52
C GLY A 29 -3.61 -7.58 -4.43
N GLY A 30 -2.92 -6.57 -3.91
CA GLY A 30 -3.49 -5.62 -2.95
C GLY A 30 -3.05 -5.83 -1.51
N MET A 31 -2.69 -7.04 -1.08
CA MET A 31 -2.10 -7.26 0.27
C MET A 31 -0.70 -6.65 0.42
N THR A 32 -0.01 -6.42 -0.69
CA THR A 32 1.31 -5.78 -0.74
C THR A 32 1.26 -4.25 -0.68
N LEU A 33 0.07 -3.64 -0.67
CA LEU A 33 -0.10 -2.19 -0.66
C LEU A 33 0.25 -1.54 0.68
N GLN A 34 0.75 -0.30 0.61
CA GLN A 34 1.03 0.54 1.78
C GLN A 34 -0.21 0.86 2.63
N GLU A 35 -1.37 0.93 1.98
CA GLU A 35 -2.69 1.02 2.60
C GLU A 35 -3.59 -0.01 1.90
N ILE A 36 -3.82 -1.15 2.55
CA ILE A 36 -4.64 -2.25 2.02
C ILE A 36 -6.12 -1.88 2.25
N ASP A 37 -6.92 -1.89 1.18
CA ASP A 37 -8.34 -1.61 1.27
C ASP A 37 -9.05 -2.64 2.19
N PRO A 38 -9.93 -2.21 3.12
CA PRO A 38 -10.69 -3.10 3.99
C PRO A 38 -11.46 -4.23 3.27
N ALA A 39 -11.99 -3.98 2.07
CA ALA A 39 -12.69 -4.97 1.26
C ALA A 39 -11.73 -5.97 0.61
N ILE A 40 -10.54 -5.53 0.16
CA ILE A 40 -9.47 -6.41 -0.35
C ILE A 40 -8.92 -7.31 0.76
N TYR A 41 -8.66 -6.76 1.95
CA TYR A 41 -8.23 -7.56 3.09
C TYR A 41 -9.31 -8.59 3.51
N ALA A 42 -10.57 -8.16 3.53
CA ALA A 42 -11.70 -9.05 3.80
C ALA A 42 -11.84 -10.15 2.73
N TYR A 43 -11.57 -9.84 1.47
CA TYR A 43 -11.56 -10.81 0.38
C TYR A 43 -10.48 -11.88 0.57
N HIS A 44 -9.22 -11.50 0.79
CA HIS A 44 -8.14 -12.49 1.00
C HIS A 44 -8.30 -13.30 2.29
N TYR A 45 -8.92 -12.74 3.33
CA TYR A 45 -9.29 -13.55 4.49
C TYR A 45 -10.29 -14.67 4.13
N ASP A 46 -11.27 -14.39 3.26
CA ASP A 46 -12.30 -15.34 2.82
C ASP A 46 -11.87 -16.25 1.65
N HIS A 47 -10.83 -15.90 0.89
CA HIS A 47 -10.41 -16.62 -0.33
C HIS A 47 -8.98 -17.18 -0.29
N GLY A 48 -8.09 -16.60 0.52
CA GLY A 48 -6.71 -17.02 0.72
C GLY A 48 -5.66 -15.94 0.44
N PHE A 49 -4.50 -16.12 1.08
CA PHE A 49 -3.30 -15.31 0.93
C PHE A 49 -2.28 -16.14 0.14
N VAL A 50 -2.31 -16.03 -1.18
CA VAL A 50 -1.54 -16.88 -2.12
C VAL A 50 -0.80 -16.02 -3.15
N GLY A 51 0.25 -16.56 -3.77
CA GLY A 51 1.06 -15.79 -4.73
C GLY A 51 1.68 -14.55 -4.10
N GLU A 52 1.49 -13.38 -4.70
CA GLU A 52 1.99 -12.12 -4.14
C GLU A 52 1.29 -11.70 -2.84
N ASP A 53 0.03 -12.12 -2.63
CA ASP A 53 -0.75 -11.76 -1.43
C ASP A 53 -0.41 -12.60 -0.20
N ALA A 54 0.41 -13.64 -0.37
CA ALA A 54 1.13 -14.27 0.73
C ALA A 54 2.27 -13.38 1.28
N MET A 55 2.61 -12.27 0.60
CA MET A 55 3.63 -11.29 0.98
C MET A 55 5.02 -11.89 1.24
N GLY A 56 5.38 -12.97 0.51
CA GLY A 56 6.63 -13.70 0.68
C GLY A 56 6.68 -14.67 1.87
N TRP A 57 5.54 -14.93 2.52
CA TRP A 57 5.38 -15.95 3.54
C TRP A 57 4.76 -17.23 2.98
N ASP A 58 4.75 -18.29 3.78
CA ASP A 58 4.01 -19.51 3.50
C ASP A 58 2.47 -19.22 3.54
N PRO A 59 1.69 -19.62 2.52
CA PRO A 59 0.23 -19.39 2.49
C PRO A 59 -0.56 -20.03 3.65
N ALA A 60 -0.13 -21.18 4.16
CA ALA A 60 -0.75 -21.82 5.33
C ALA A 60 -0.39 -21.08 6.63
N LEU A 61 0.83 -20.54 6.74
CA LEU A 61 1.21 -19.65 7.83
C LEU A 61 0.40 -18.34 7.82
N GLN A 62 0.21 -17.72 6.65
CA GLN A 62 -0.66 -16.55 6.48
C GLN A 62 -2.11 -16.86 6.87
N PHE A 63 -2.66 -17.99 6.40
CA PHE A 63 -3.99 -18.43 6.84
C PHE A 63 -4.07 -18.61 8.36
N ALA A 64 -3.12 -19.33 8.96
CA ALA A 64 -3.09 -19.58 10.40
C ALA A 64 -3.03 -18.27 11.20
N TRP A 65 -2.10 -17.37 10.87
CA TRP A 65 -1.99 -16.05 11.48
C TRP A 65 -3.28 -15.24 11.34
N SER A 66 -3.92 -15.25 10.16
CA SER A 66 -5.20 -14.57 9.95
C SER A 66 -6.30 -15.11 10.85
N ARG A 67 -6.44 -16.43 10.99
CA ARG A 67 -7.49 -17.05 11.81
C ARG A 67 -7.25 -16.87 13.31
N ILE A 68 -5.99 -16.84 13.75
CA ILE A 68 -5.61 -16.49 15.12
C ILE A 68 -5.94 -15.01 15.41
N ALA A 69 -5.62 -14.10 14.50
CA ALA A 69 -5.96 -12.68 14.61
C ALA A 69 -7.48 -12.43 14.64
N ALA A 70 -8.27 -13.19 13.88
CA ALA A 70 -9.73 -13.11 13.94
C ALA A 70 -10.29 -13.56 15.30
N ALA A 71 -9.67 -14.54 15.97
CA ALA A 71 -10.07 -14.91 17.32
C ALA A 71 -9.69 -13.80 18.34
N GLU A 72 -8.51 -13.18 18.19
CA GLU A 72 -8.10 -12.03 19.01
C GLU A 72 -9.05 -10.84 18.84
N VAL A 73 -9.40 -10.46 17.61
CA VAL A 73 -10.18 -9.25 17.32
C VAL A 73 -11.68 -9.47 17.46
N CYS A 74 -12.23 -10.54 16.87
CA CYS A 74 -13.67 -10.76 16.82
C CYS A 74 -14.21 -11.54 18.03
N ALA A 75 -13.43 -12.47 18.60
CA ALA A 75 -13.82 -13.27 19.76
C ALA A 75 -13.16 -12.82 21.08
N GLN A 76 -12.31 -11.79 21.05
CA GLN A 76 -11.55 -11.28 22.21
C GLN A 76 -10.66 -12.36 22.89
N GLN A 77 -10.23 -13.37 22.12
CA GLN A 77 -9.42 -14.49 22.57
C GLN A 77 -7.99 -14.37 22.03
N PRO A 78 -7.06 -13.70 22.74
CA PRO A 78 -5.68 -13.55 22.27
C PRO A 78 -4.95 -14.90 22.20
N PRO A 79 -3.89 -15.01 21.36
CA PRO A 79 -3.07 -16.20 21.29
C PRO A 79 -2.37 -16.50 22.61
N SER A 80 -2.28 -17.78 22.97
CA SER A 80 -1.48 -18.24 24.11
C SER A 80 -0.04 -18.52 23.70
N ASP A 81 0.91 -18.39 24.63
CA ASP A 81 2.33 -18.69 24.38
C ASP A 81 2.57 -20.12 23.87
N ALA A 82 1.73 -21.08 24.29
CA ALA A 82 1.76 -22.45 23.79
C ALA A 82 1.40 -22.55 22.29
N LEU A 83 0.42 -21.77 21.83
CA LEU A 83 0.04 -21.70 20.41
C LEU A 83 1.12 -20.97 19.59
N ILE A 84 1.72 -19.91 20.14
CA ILE A 84 2.87 -19.24 19.51
C ILE A 84 4.08 -20.19 19.40
N ALA A 85 4.35 -20.99 20.44
CA ALA A 85 5.38 -22.02 20.39
C ALA A 85 5.10 -23.09 19.31
N LYS A 86 3.83 -23.44 19.07
CA LYS A 86 3.46 -24.34 17.96
C LYS A 86 3.63 -23.72 16.56
N LEU A 87 3.48 -22.41 16.41
CA LEU A 87 3.86 -21.73 15.16
C LEU A 87 5.38 -21.78 14.93
N VAL A 88 6.18 -21.53 15.97
CA VAL A 88 7.66 -21.62 15.92
C VAL A 88 8.11 -23.04 15.59
N GLU A 89 7.48 -24.06 16.18
CA GLU A 89 7.78 -25.47 15.94
C GLU A 89 7.47 -25.92 14.51
N GLN A 90 6.34 -25.47 13.95
CA GLN A 90 5.87 -25.88 12.62
C GLN A 90 6.51 -25.10 11.46
N TYR A 91 6.68 -23.78 11.61
CA TYR A 91 7.05 -22.88 10.51
C TYR A 91 8.41 -22.18 10.70
N GLY A 92 9.04 -22.35 11.86
CA GLY A 92 10.24 -21.60 12.23
C GLY A 92 10.00 -20.10 12.37
N LYS A 93 11.09 -19.32 12.41
CA LYS A 93 11.14 -17.93 12.93
C LYS A 93 10.96 -17.88 14.46
N ASP A 94 11.11 -16.69 15.03
CA ASP A 94 10.93 -16.44 16.45
C ASP A 94 9.47 -16.07 16.80
N ALA A 95 9.15 -16.13 18.09
CA ALA A 95 7.83 -15.81 18.62
C ALA A 95 7.37 -14.36 18.30
N VAL A 96 8.31 -13.40 18.24
CA VAL A 96 7.98 -11.98 18.01
C VAL A 96 7.57 -11.77 16.55
N VAL A 97 8.20 -12.45 15.59
CA VAL A 97 7.76 -12.47 14.18
C VAL A 97 6.33 -12.98 14.05
N HIS A 98 5.97 -14.11 14.68
CA HIS A 98 4.59 -14.60 14.61
C HIS A 98 3.58 -13.67 15.30
N GLN A 99 3.93 -13.12 16.47
CA GLN A 99 3.06 -12.21 17.22
C GLN A 99 2.89 -10.86 16.52
N THR A 100 3.94 -10.30 15.93
CA THR A 100 3.97 -8.91 15.42
C THR A 100 3.80 -8.83 13.92
N SER A 101 4.64 -9.52 13.14
CA SER A 101 4.59 -9.50 11.67
C SER A 101 3.47 -10.36 11.09
N GLY A 102 3.04 -11.39 11.83
CA GLY A 102 1.90 -12.22 11.50
C GLY A 102 0.60 -11.72 12.14
N ILE A 103 0.31 -12.24 13.33
CA ILE A 103 -0.98 -12.06 14.03
C ILE A 103 -1.29 -10.56 14.23
N GLY A 104 -0.33 -9.77 14.71
CA GLY A 104 -0.50 -8.33 14.94
C GLY A 104 -0.82 -7.54 13.67
N PHE A 105 -0.22 -7.89 12.53
CA PHE A 105 -0.55 -7.29 11.23
C PHE A 105 -2.00 -7.59 10.83
N HIS A 106 -2.39 -8.88 10.80
CA HIS A 106 -3.76 -9.27 10.48
C HIS A 106 -4.77 -8.64 11.44
N ALA A 107 -4.46 -8.58 12.74
CA ALA A 107 -5.31 -8.00 13.76
C ALA A 107 -5.43 -6.47 13.63
N ALA A 108 -4.41 -5.78 13.12
CA ALA A 108 -4.49 -4.36 12.78
C ALA A 108 -5.45 -4.12 11.60
N GLN A 109 -5.34 -4.90 10.52
CA GLN A 109 -6.23 -4.80 9.35
C GLN A 109 -7.70 -5.06 9.72
N MET A 110 -7.97 -6.07 10.55
CA MET A 110 -9.32 -6.35 11.06
C MET A 110 -9.88 -5.22 11.93
N ARG A 111 -9.04 -4.55 12.71
CA ARG A 111 -9.44 -3.40 13.56
C ARG A 111 -9.69 -2.12 12.75
N ALA A 112 -9.01 -1.94 11.62
CA ALA A 112 -9.29 -0.86 10.68
C ALA A 112 -10.61 -1.07 9.92
N ALA A 113 -10.93 -2.33 9.59
CA ALA A 113 -12.14 -2.74 8.89
C ALA A 113 -13.34 -2.91 9.84
N GLY A 114 -14.05 -1.81 10.16
CA GLY A 114 -15.14 -1.81 11.14
C GLY A 114 -16.34 -2.75 10.90
N THR A 115 -16.45 -3.35 9.70
CA THR A 115 -17.44 -4.37 9.33
C THR A 115 -16.89 -5.80 9.28
N PHE A 116 -15.59 -6.00 9.54
CA PHE A 116 -14.90 -7.27 9.29
C PHE A 116 -15.44 -8.45 10.11
N CYS A 117 -15.76 -8.23 11.39
CA CYS A 117 -16.17 -9.29 12.29
C CYS A 117 -17.63 -9.74 12.06
N THR A 118 -17.81 -10.71 11.16
CA THR A 118 -19.09 -11.39 10.95
C THR A 118 -19.24 -12.60 11.89
N PRO A 119 -20.48 -13.07 12.17
CA PRO A 119 -20.69 -14.31 12.94
C PRO A 119 -20.01 -15.53 12.33
N THR A 120 -19.91 -15.60 10.99
CA THR A 120 -19.21 -16.67 10.26
C THR A 120 -17.71 -16.65 10.57
N ARG A 121 -17.04 -15.50 10.35
CA ARG A 121 -15.58 -15.37 10.58
C ARG A 121 -15.21 -15.58 12.04
N HIS A 122 -16.06 -15.16 12.98
CA HIS A 122 -15.93 -15.47 14.41
C HIS A 122 -15.99 -16.98 14.67
N ALA A 123 -17.00 -17.67 14.15
CA ALA A 123 -17.18 -19.11 14.37
C ALA A 123 -16.02 -19.94 13.78
N GLU A 124 -15.55 -19.60 12.57
CA GLU A 124 -14.37 -20.22 11.95
C GLU A 124 -13.12 -20.04 12.80
N ALA A 125 -12.82 -18.80 13.22
CA ALA A 125 -11.61 -18.47 13.96
C ALA A 125 -11.54 -19.24 15.30
N VAL A 126 -12.64 -19.25 16.06
CA VAL A 126 -12.73 -19.94 17.36
C VAL A 126 -12.65 -21.46 17.19
N ALA A 127 -13.20 -22.03 16.11
CA ALA A 127 -13.16 -23.48 15.86
C ALA A 127 -11.75 -24.01 15.57
N LEU A 128 -10.84 -23.19 15.04
CA LEU A 128 -9.49 -23.60 14.64
C LEU A 128 -8.45 -23.51 15.76
N LEU A 129 -8.63 -22.61 16.74
CA LEU A 129 -7.65 -22.42 17.82
C LEU A 129 -7.26 -23.71 18.59
N PRO A 130 -8.17 -24.66 18.90
CA PRO A 130 -7.78 -25.88 19.61
C PRO A 130 -6.83 -26.78 18.81
N ALA A 131 -6.98 -26.81 17.47
CA ALA A 131 -6.09 -27.58 16.58
C ALA A 131 -4.70 -26.94 16.53
N PHE A 132 -4.64 -25.62 16.28
CA PHE A 132 -3.37 -24.87 16.25
C PHE A 132 -2.63 -24.92 17.59
N ALA A 133 -3.33 -24.87 18.73
CA ALA A 133 -2.73 -25.04 20.05
C ALA A 133 -2.22 -26.47 20.31
N GLY A 134 -2.76 -27.48 19.63
CA GLY A 134 -2.23 -28.84 19.59
C GLY A 134 -1.04 -29.03 18.63
N GLY A 135 -0.82 -28.08 17.72
CA GLY A 135 0.16 -28.17 16.62
C GLY A 135 -0.41 -28.77 15.32
N ASP A 136 -1.71 -29.01 15.23
CA ASP A 136 -2.37 -29.45 14.00
C ASP A 136 -2.73 -28.24 13.13
N PHE A 137 -1.92 -28.00 12.09
CA PHE A 137 -2.14 -26.98 11.07
C PHE A 137 -2.68 -27.55 9.76
N SER A 138 -3.14 -28.81 9.72
CA SER A 138 -3.58 -29.49 8.49
C SER A 138 -4.67 -28.73 7.72
N THR A 139 -5.63 -28.12 8.44
CA THR A 139 -6.66 -27.27 7.85
C THR A 139 -6.08 -26.04 7.14
N ALA A 140 -4.98 -25.46 7.65
CA ALA A 140 -4.32 -24.33 7.02
C ALA A 140 -3.63 -24.74 5.71
N THR A 141 -2.93 -25.89 5.69
CA THR A 141 -2.33 -26.45 4.47
C THR A 141 -3.39 -26.84 3.44
N ALA A 142 -4.50 -27.43 3.86
CA ALA A 142 -5.61 -27.78 2.97
C ALA A 142 -6.29 -26.54 2.37
N TYR A 143 -6.50 -25.49 3.17
CA TYR A 143 -7.08 -24.23 2.70
C TYR A 143 -6.14 -23.49 1.73
N ALA A 144 -4.85 -23.41 2.05
CA ALA A 144 -3.83 -22.87 1.15
C ALA A 144 -3.85 -23.59 -0.21
N SER A 145 -3.84 -24.93 -0.20
CA SER A 145 -3.90 -25.75 -1.42
C SER A 145 -5.18 -25.49 -2.24
N ALA A 146 -6.32 -25.27 -1.58
CA ALA A 146 -7.60 -24.98 -2.24
C ALA A 146 -7.64 -23.57 -2.86
N ALA A 147 -7.00 -22.59 -2.20
CA ALA A 147 -6.84 -21.22 -2.69
C ALA A 147 -5.89 -21.16 -3.90
N GLU A 148 -4.73 -21.81 -3.82
CA GLU A 148 -3.77 -21.92 -4.95
C GLU A 148 -4.39 -22.61 -6.16
N ALA A 149 -5.25 -23.60 -5.96
CA ALA A 149 -5.99 -24.26 -7.03
C ALA A 149 -7.15 -23.43 -7.61
N GLY A 150 -7.45 -22.24 -7.08
CA GLY A 150 -8.59 -21.42 -7.49
C GLY A 150 -9.95 -22.03 -7.16
N THR A 151 -10.00 -22.99 -6.22
CA THR A 151 -11.21 -23.79 -5.90
C THR A 151 -12.07 -23.22 -4.76
N VAL A 152 -11.72 -22.04 -4.23
CA VAL A 152 -12.55 -21.31 -3.27
C VAL A 152 -13.60 -20.48 -4.03
N VAL A 153 -14.77 -21.09 -4.28
CA VAL A 153 -15.76 -20.54 -5.23
C VAL A 153 -16.82 -19.67 -4.55
N VAL A 154 -16.91 -18.41 -4.97
CA VAL A 154 -18.14 -17.61 -4.96
C VAL A 154 -18.39 -17.10 -6.39
N ALA A 155 -19.64 -17.06 -6.84
CA ALA A 155 -19.97 -16.84 -8.25
C ALA A 155 -19.84 -15.36 -8.69
N ALA A 156 -19.28 -15.14 -9.88
CA ALA A 156 -19.14 -13.83 -10.54
C ALA A 156 -20.07 -13.71 -11.78
N GLN A 157 -20.17 -12.51 -12.36
CA GLN A 157 -20.89 -12.23 -13.63
C GLN A 157 -20.10 -11.24 -14.53
N ASP A 158 -20.46 -11.20 -15.82
CA ASP A 158 -19.59 -10.79 -16.94
C ASP A 158 -19.59 -9.30 -17.41
N GLN A 159 -18.65 -9.04 -18.32
CA GLN A 159 -18.23 -7.82 -19.06
C GLN A 159 -19.26 -7.30 -20.13
N PRO A 160 -19.07 -6.15 -20.87
CA PRO A 160 -18.09 -6.04 -22.00
C PRO A 160 -17.55 -4.63 -22.48
N THR A 161 -16.67 -4.68 -23.51
CA THR A 161 -15.87 -3.67 -24.31
C THR A 161 -16.64 -2.73 -25.31
N ALA A 162 -16.11 -1.74 -26.08
CA ALA A 162 -14.92 -0.82 -26.21
C ALA A 162 -15.16 0.12 -27.48
N ILE A 163 -14.31 0.77 -28.33
CA ILE A 163 -12.86 0.90 -28.70
C ILE A 163 -12.60 2.23 -29.52
N GLY A 164 -11.43 2.90 -29.45
CA GLY A 164 -10.79 3.74 -30.54
C GLY A 164 -11.20 5.23 -30.71
N GLY A 165 -10.49 6.15 -31.42
CA GLY A 165 -9.09 6.17 -31.97
C GLY A 165 -8.85 7.23 -33.10
N GLY A 166 -7.67 7.90 -33.18
CA GLY A 166 -7.16 8.57 -34.43
C GLY A 166 -6.59 10.03 -34.40
N ASP A 167 -5.25 10.16 -34.38
CA ASP A 167 -4.32 11.16 -34.99
C ASP A 167 -4.54 12.71 -35.02
N ALA A 168 -3.52 13.45 -35.51
CA ALA A 168 -3.22 14.85 -35.16
C ALA A 168 -2.79 15.76 -36.35
N ALA A 169 -2.75 17.08 -36.11
CA ALA A 169 -2.21 18.11 -37.02
C ALA A 169 -1.36 19.16 -36.25
N THR A 170 -0.33 19.71 -36.89
CA THR A 170 0.73 20.50 -36.22
C THR A 170 0.48 22.02 -36.22
N ALA A 171 0.83 22.70 -35.13
CA ALA A 171 0.77 24.16 -34.97
C ALA A 171 2.13 24.73 -34.47
N PRO A 172 2.42 26.04 -34.66
CA PRO A 172 3.77 26.59 -34.46
C PRO A 172 4.16 26.86 -33.00
N SER A 173 5.45 27.11 -32.78
CA SER A 173 6.08 27.23 -31.47
C SER A 173 5.62 28.42 -30.62
N LEU A 174 4.93 28.15 -29.52
CA LEU A 174 4.70 29.07 -28.40
C LEU A 174 5.43 28.59 -27.15
N SER A 175 6.40 29.37 -26.67
CA SER A 175 7.19 29.04 -25.48
C SER A 175 7.07 30.11 -24.39
N ALA A 176 5.98 30.06 -23.61
CA ALA A 176 5.92 30.59 -22.22
C ALA A 176 4.59 30.26 -21.51
N ASP A 177 3.46 30.40 -22.21
CA ASP A 177 2.18 30.70 -21.57
C ASP A 177 1.64 29.62 -20.62
N TRP A 178 1.79 28.33 -20.95
CA TRP A 178 1.29 27.23 -20.12
C TRP A 178 1.87 27.22 -18.70
N ALA A 179 3.10 27.71 -18.50
CA ALA A 179 3.78 27.71 -17.20
C ALA A 179 3.21 28.77 -16.23
N LEU A 180 2.52 29.79 -16.77
CA LEU A 180 1.75 30.76 -15.99
C LEU A 180 0.38 30.19 -15.60
N MET A 181 -0.17 29.29 -16.42
CA MET A 181 -1.45 28.61 -16.16
C MET A 181 -1.31 27.44 -15.18
N LEU A 182 -0.19 26.73 -15.20
CA LEU A 182 0.11 25.58 -14.33
C LEU A 182 1.46 25.78 -13.60
N PRO A 183 1.59 26.78 -12.71
CA PRO A 183 2.81 26.98 -11.94
C PRO A 183 3.05 25.77 -11.01
N LEU A 184 4.14 25.04 -11.25
CA LEU A 184 4.53 23.91 -10.42
C LEU A 184 4.92 24.35 -9.02
N GLN A 185 4.41 23.67 -8.00
CA GLN A 185 4.76 23.92 -6.60
C GLN A 185 5.24 22.64 -5.92
N PRO A 186 6.56 22.35 -5.92
CA PRO A 186 7.15 21.35 -5.05
C PRO A 186 6.90 21.70 -3.58
N ARG A 187 6.38 20.74 -2.82
CA ARG A 187 6.07 20.88 -1.40
C ARG A 187 6.24 19.52 -0.72
N MET A 188 6.75 19.52 0.52
CA MET A 188 6.61 18.35 1.38
C MET A 188 5.14 18.11 1.72
N ILE A 189 4.72 16.84 1.76
CA ILE A 189 3.42 16.47 2.34
C ILE A 189 3.39 16.86 3.82
N VAL A 190 2.23 17.27 4.32
CA VAL A 190 2.02 17.64 5.73
C VAL A 190 0.99 16.73 6.39
N ALA A 191 1.24 16.34 7.62
CA ALA A 191 0.30 15.57 8.43
C ALA A 191 -0.87 16.46 8.93
N ALA A 192 -1.90 15.84 9.49
CA ALA A 192 -3.08 16.52 10.03
C ALA A 192 -2.78 17.53 11.18
N ASN A 193 -1.57 17.49 11.74
CA ASN A 193 -1.07 18.45 12.74
C ASN A 193 -0.30 19.65 12.12
N GLY A 194 -0.20 19.74 10.79
CA GLY A 194 0.50 20.79 10.06
C GLY A 194 2.03 20.66 10.00
N GLN A 195 2.60 19.57 10.51
CA GLN A 195 4.05 19.30 10.40
C GLN A 195 4.38 18.57 9.08
N PRO A 196 5.61 18.72 8.55
CA PRO A 196 6.11 17.88 7.47
C PRO A 196 5.98 16.39 7.80
N ALA A 197 5.54 15.59 6.84
CA ALA A 197 5.26 14.16 6.97
C ALA A 197 5.91 13.33 5.85
N GLY A 198 6.99 13.85 5.28
CA GLY A 198 7.85 13.21 4.30
C GLY A 198 9.31 13.62 4.47
N ASP A 199 10.18 13.01 3.69
CA ASP A 199 11.65 13.14 3.79
C ASP A 199 12.16 14.27 2.89
N GLU A 200 12.71 15.34 3.48
CA GLU A 200 13.31 16.47 2.76
C GLU A 200 14.71 16.12 2.19
N MET A 201 15.46 15.30 2.92
CA MET A 201 16.75 14.71 2.55
C MET A 201 16.66 13.18 2.56
N LEU A 202 17.63 12.50 1.93
CA LEU A 202 17.70 11.03 1.93
C LEU A 202 17.89 10.51 3.36
N HIS A 203 16.99 9.64 3.81
CA HIS A 203 17.13 8.95 5.10
C HIS A 203 17.61 7.50 4.93
N VAL A 204 18.65 7.12 5.66
CA VAL A 204 19.21 5.76 5.71
C VAL A 204 18.70 5.03 6.95
N ILE A 205 17.79 4.08 6.72
CA ILE A 205 17.14 3.31 7.77
C ILE A 205 17.99 2.07 8.08
N ARG A 206 18.96 2.20 8.99
CA ARG A 206 19.75 1.07 9.54
C ARG A 206 18.97 0.31 10.60
N ARG A 207 19.27 -0.98 10.78
CA ARG A 207 18.57 -1.87 11.76
C ARG A 207 18.68 -1.37 13.20
N GLY A 208 19.81 -0.77 13.58
CA GLY A 208 19.97 -0.13 14.89
C GLY A 208 18.94 0.96 15.16
N HIS A 209 18.50 1.68 14.12
CA HIS A 209 17.45 2.71 14.23
C HIS A 209 16.08 2.08 14.53
N THR A 210 15.81 0.87 14.01
CA THR A 210 14.63 0.05 14.38
C THR A 210 14.65 -0.29 15.88
N GLY A 211 15.76 -0.83 16.38
CA GLY A 211 15.90 -1.23 17.78
C GLY A 211 15.77 -0.06 18.75
N ALA A 212 16.36 1.10 18.41
CA ALA A 212 16.29 2.30 19.23
C ALA A 212 14.86 2.87 19.36
N VAL A 213 14.08 2.90 18.28
CA VAL A 213 12.69 3.38 18.32
C VAL A 213 11.80 2.44 19.13
N ILE A 214 11.94 1.12 18.96
CA ILE A 214 11.19 0.12 19.73
C ILE A 214 11.50 0.24 21.23
N ALA A 215 12.78 0.36 21.61
CA ALA A 215 13.19 0.55 23.00
C ALA A 215 12.61 1.84 23.62
N GLY A 216 12.61 2.95 22.88
CA GLY A 216 12.03 4.23 23.33
C GLY A 216 10.51 4.18 23.48
N GLN A 217 9.79 3.53 22.55
CA GLN A 217 8.33 3.43 22.57
C GLN A 217 7.82 2.61 23.76
N VAL A 218 8.54 1.55 24.16
CA VAL A 218 8.24 0.75 25.37
C VAL A 218 8.47 1.56 26.65
N ALA A 219 9.56 2.34 26.72
CA ALA A 219 9.88 3.13 27.92
C ALA A 219 8.91 4.30 28.18
N GLY A 220 8.45 4.99 27.13
CA GLY A 220 7.64 6.21 27.28
C GLY A 220 6.17 5.98 27.60
N ASN A 221 5.51 5.03 26.93
CA ASN A 221 4.04 5.03 26.85
C ASN A 221 3.30 4.32 28.01
N VAL A 222 4.00 3.43 28.76
CA VAL A 222 3.41 2.70 29.89
C VAL A 222 2.90 3.66 30.99
N ILE A 223 3.55 4.80 31.18
CA ILE A 223 3.20 5.80 32.19
C ILE A 223 2.03 6.68 31.74
N THR A 224 1.92 7.02 30.45
CA THR A 224 0.94 8.00 29.96
C THR A 224 -0.41 7.38 29.58
N GLY A 225 -0.44 6.14 29.07
CA GLY A 225 -1.68 5.51 28.62
C GLY A 225 -2.70 5.27 29.73
N VAL A 226 -2.23 4.87 30.92
CA VAL A 226 -3.08 4.50 32.07
C VAL A 226 -3.79 5.72 32.68
N LEU A 227 -3.17 6.91 32.64
CA LEU A 227 -3.67 8.10 33.34
C LEU A 227 -4.72 8.92 32.57
N LEU A 228 -4.91 8.68 31.27
CA LEU A 228 -5.75 9.52 30.39
C LEU A 228 -6.83 8.76 29.59
N GLY A 229 -6.97 7.45 29.77
CA GLY A 229 -8.05 6.65 29.18
C GLY A 229 -8.10 6.63 27.64
N ARG A 230 -7.01 7.02 26.97
CA ARG A 230 -6.93 7.08 25.51
C ARG A 230 -6.43 5.76 24.93
N MET A 231 -7.34 5.01 24.31
CA MET A 231 -7.02 3.87 23.45
C MET A 231 -6.40 4.37 22.14
N GLY A 232 -5.08 4.59 22.14
CA GLY A 232 -4.28 4.73 20.92
C GLY A 232 -3.66 3.39 20.55
N GLY A 233 -4.02 2.85 19.38
CA GLY A 233 -3.45 1.60 18.88
C GLY A 233 -2.00 1.78 18.41
N PHE A 234 -1.15 0.79 18.65
CA PHE A 234 0.23 0.78 18.17
C PHE A 234 0.32 0.04 16.83
N THR A 235 0.55 0.77 15.75
CA THR A 235 1.07 0.22 14.49
C THR A 235 2.57 0.52 14.43
N PHE A 236 3.42 -0.51 14.41
CA PHE A 236 4.83 -0.30 14.12
C PHE A 236 5.03 -0.12 12.62
N ASP A 237 5.42 1.08 12.21
CA ASP A 237 5.57 1.47 10.81
C ASP A 237 7.03 1.86 10.54
N LYS A 238 7.65 1.30 9.49
CA LYS A 238 9.01 1.69 9.07
C LYS A 238 9.09 3.19 8.72
N ARG A 239 7.98 3.90 8.48
CA ARG A 239 7.91 5.39 8.34
C ARG A 239 8.16 6.14 9.65
N GLN A 240 7.94 5.53 10.82
CA GLN A 240 8.27 6.13 12.13
C GLN A 240 9.78 6.13 12.42
N LEU A 241 10.53 5.27 11.73
CA LEU A 241 11.99 5.25 11.80
C LEU A 241 12.52 6.45 10.99
N LYS A 242 12.96 7.51 11.66
CA LYS A 242 13.69 8.61 11.00
C LYS A 242 14.99 8.09 10.38
N GLY A 243 15.82 7.43 11.18
CA GLY A 243 17.12 6.93 10.76
C GLY A 243 18.19 8.03 10.70
N GLU A 244 19.14 7.87 9.78
CA GLU A 244 20.27 8.78 9.57
C GLU A 244 19.99 9.67 8.35
N GLU A 245 19.99 10.98 8.51
CA GLU A 245 19.73 11.94 7.44
C GLU A 245 21.04 12.26 6.67
N ILE A 246 20.99 12.20 5.34
CA ILE A 246 22.13 12.48 4.46
C ILE A 246 21.94 13.84 3.79
N GLU A 247 22.39 14.89 4.47
CA GLU A 247 22.23 16.31 4.08
C GLU A 247 22.69 16.65 2.65
N SER A 248 23.60 15.86 2.07
CA SER A 248 24.09 16.04 0.70
C SER A 248 23.14 15.55 -0.41
N ILE A 249 22.02 14.90 -0.07
CA ILE A 249 21.12 14.22 -1.02
C ILE A 249 19.67 14.59 -0.75
N GLY A 250 19.29 15.81 -1.15
CA GLY A 250 17.91 16.29 -1.11
C GLY A 250 16.93 15.45 -1.93
N ASN A 251 15.65 15.50 -1.55
CA ASN A 251 14.56 14.81 -2.22
C ASN A 251 14.43 15.28 -3.70
N PRO A 252 14.40 14.36 -4.69
CA PRO A 252 14.38 14.72 -6.11
C PRO A 252 13.12 15.50 -6.55
N GLY A 253 12.07 15.50 -5.72
CA GLY A 253 10.84 16.27 -5.94
C GLY A 253 11.04 17.76 -6.20
N TYR A 254 12.03 18.38 -5.55
CA TYR A 254 12.27 19.84 -5.65
C TYR A 254 12.77 20.30 -7.03
N ALA A 255 13.57 19.46 -7.70
CA ALA A 255 14.34 19.84 -8.89
C ALA A 255 14.14 18.84 -10.03
N LEU A 256 14.62 17.60 -9.88
CA LEU A 256 14.59 16.58 -10.95
C LEU A 256 13.15 16.28 -11.37
N GLN A 257 12.27 16.02 -10.40
CA GLN A 257 10.86 15.72 -10.68
C GLN A 257 10.14 16.93 -11.27
N ARG A 258 10.37 18.12 -10.71
CA ARG A 258 9.81 19.39 -11.20
C ARG A 258 10.20 19.64 -12.66
N ASP A 259 11.46 19.45 -13.01
CA ASP A 259 11.97 19.77 -14.34
C ASP A 259 11.61 18.70 -15.38
N ALA A 260 11.51 17.43 -14.96
CA ALA A 260 10.92 16.37 -15.78
C ALA A 260 9.42 16.62 -16.05
N ILE A 261 8.64 17.03 -15.05
CA ILE A 261 7.23 17.42 -15.22
C ILE A 261 7.10 18.64 -16.15
N ASN A 262 7.91 19.68 -15.93
CA ASN A 262 7.96 20.85 -16.82
C ASN A 262 8.24 20.47 -18.28
N MET A 263 9.11 19.49 -18.52
CA MET A 263 9.42 18.99 -19.86
C MET A 263 8.20 18.32 -20.52
N GLN A 264 7.46 17.49 -19.79
CA GLN A 264 6.28 16.78 -20.32
C GLN A 264 5.08 17.72 -20.52
N LEU A 265 4.82 18.65 -19.58
CA LEU A 265 3.80 19.68 -19.76
C LEU A 265 4.10 20.56 -20.98
N LYS A 266 5.35 21.03 -21.12
CA LYS A 266 5.79 21.77 -22.30
C LYS A 266 5.58 20.98 -23.59
N ARG A 267 5.99 19.70 -23.63
CA ARG A 267 5.80 18.81 -24.78
C ARG A 267 4.32 18.67 -25.13
N TYR A 268 3.46 18.43 -24.13
CA TYR A 268 2.04 18.21 -24.31
C TYR A 268 1.32 19.45 -24.86
N PHE A 269 1.46 20.62 -24.22
CA PHE A 269 0.77 21.84 -24.67
C PHE A 269 1.36 22.43 -25.96
N THR A 270 2.63 22.15 -26.29
CA THR A 270 3.17 22.47 -27.62
C THR A 270 2.52 21.60 -28.71
N ALA A 271 2.26 20.32 -28.43
CA ALA A 271 1.60 19.41 -29.36
C ALA A 271 0.07 19.62 -29.43
N LYS A 272 -0.56 20.09 -28.34
CA LYS A 272 -2.00 20.33 -28.22
C LYS A 272 -2.30 21.70 -27.57
N PRO A 273 -2.20 22.82 -28.30
CA PRO A 273 -2.54 24.14 -27.74
C PRO A 273 -4.00 24.25 -27.28
N GLY A 274 -4.94 23.54 -27.94
CA GLY A 274 -6.36 23.52 -27.58
C GLY A 274 -6.69 22.76 -26.28
N ALA A 275 -5.69 22.12 -25.66
CA ALA A 275 -5.80 21.47 -24.36
C ALA A 275 -5.44 22.37 -23.16
N MET A 276 -4.90 23.58 -23.39
CA MET A 276 -4.47 24.45 -22.29
C MET A 276 -5.63 24.83 -21.35
N PRO A 277 -5.38 24.91 -20.01
CA PRO A 277 -6.38 25.40 -19.06
C PRO A 277 -6.85 26.83 -19.40
N ILE A 278 -8.13 27.12 -19.14
CA ILE A 278 -8.67 28.49 -19.20
C ILE A 278 -8.35 29.26 -17.93
N ASP A 279 -8.47 28.60 -16.77
CA ASP A 279 -8.18 29.16 -15.46
C ASP A 279 -6.81 28.69 -14.97
N ALA A 280 -6.01 29.59 -14.39
CA ALA A 280 -4.70 29.25 -13.85
C ALA A 280 -4.83 28.62 -12.45
N PHE A 281 -4.14 27.50 -12.21
CA PHE A 281 -4.10 26.83 -10.91
C PHE A 281 -2.75 26.17 -10.64
N PRO A 282 -2.26 26.17 -9.39
CA PRO A 282 -1.00 25.52 -9.06
C PRO A 282 -1.12 23.99 -9.13
N LEU A 283 -0.19 23.37 -9.86
CA LEU A 283 0.00 21.92 -9.83
C LEU A 283 1.06 21.60 -8.76
N GLN A 284 0.64 20.97 -7.67
CA GLN A 284 1.50 20.63 -6.55
C GLN A 284 2.27 19.35 -6.86
N VAL A 285 3.54 19.31 -6.46
CA VAL A 285 4.39 18.12 -6.46
C VAL A 285 4.66 17.80 -4.99
N LEU A 286 3.81 16.93 -4.44
CA LEU A 286 3.74 16.57 -3.02
C LEU A 286 4.67 15.40 -2.73
N MET A 287 5.77 15.67 -2.04
CA MET A 287 6.80 14.68 -1.71
C MET A 287 6.50 13.98 -0.39
N SER A 288 6.56 12.65 -0.36
CA SER A 288 6.46 11.83 0.84
C SER A 288 7.76 11.07 1.12
N GLU A 289 7.99 9.90 0.52
CA GLU A 289 9.16 9.06 0.84
C GLU A 289 10.39 9.38 -0.01
N TRP A 290 11.58 9.42 0.60
CA TRP A 290 12.89 9.41 -0.07
C TRP A 290 13.96 8.76 0.83
N ARG A 291 14.04 7.42 0.82
CA ARG A 291 14.78 6.65 1.84
C ARG A 291 15.43 5.38 1.33
N LEU A 292 16.59 5.04 1.90
CA LEU A 292 17.21 3.71 1.80
C LEU A 292 16.75 2.86 2.98
N VAL A 293 16.11 1.71 2.72
CA VAL A 293 15.52 0.85 3.75
C VAL A 293 15.98 -0.59 3.57
N TYR A 294 16.42 -1.27 4.65
CA TYR A 294 16.67 -2.71 4.59
C TYR A 294 15.35 -3.46 4.30
N GLN A 295 15.41 -4.51 3.49
CA GLN A 295 14.22 -5.35 3.25
C GLN A 295 13.88 -6.19 4.49
N SER A 296 14.75 -7.14 4.86
CA SER A 296 14.58 -8.04 6.01
C SER A 296 15.30 -7.57 7.27
N LEU A 297 14.69 -7.77 8.44
CA LEU A 297 15.39 -7.66 9.74
C LEU A 297 16.27 -8.88 10.05
N SER A 298 15.94 -10.06 9.52
CA SER A 298 16.44 -11.36 10.02
C SER A 298 17.66 -11.94 9.31
N ASP A 299 18.00 -11.46 8.12
CA ASP A 299 19.25 -11.79 7.41
C ASP A 299 20.15 -10.56 7.42
N GLU A 300 21.32 -10.62 8.07
CA GLU A 300 22.24 -9.49 8.22
C GLU A 300 22.71 -8.91 6.87
N ASN A 301 22.78 -9.72 5.82
CA ASN A 301 23.21 -9.32 4.48
C ASN A 301 22.06 -8.84 3.57
N SER A 302 20.82 -8.78 4.10
CA SER A 302 19.65 -8.35 3.33
C SER A 302 19.93 -7.05 2.56
N PRO A 303 19.59 -6.98 1.26
CA PRO A 303 19.75 -5.78 0.47
C PRO A 303 18.88 -4.64 1.01
N TYR A 304 19.26 -3.45 0.57
CA TYR A 304 18.57 -2.19 0.78
C TYR A 304 17.82 -1.80 -0.49
N GLU A 305 16.60 -1.33 -0.32
CA GLU A 305 15.77 -0.77 -1.38
C GLU A 305 15.70 0.76 -1.27
N LEU A 306 15.75 1.45 -2.41
CA LEU A 306 15.58 2.90 -2.46
C LEU A 306 14.11 3.22 -2.72
N ARG A 307 13.40 3.65 -1.67
CA ARG A 307 12.00 4.07 -1.73
C ARG A 307 11.90 5.53 -2.14
N TYR A 308 11.05 5.80 -3.13
CA TYR A 308 10.61 7.14 -3.49
C TYR A 308 9.08 7.15 -3.66
N GLN A 309 8.43 8.19 -3.18
CA GLN A 309 7.00 8.41 -3.43
C GLN A 309 6.72 9.91 -3.59
N VAL A 310 5.95 10.24 -4.64
CA VAL A 310 5.54 11.60 -4.94
C VAL A 310 4.13 11.60 -5.53
N SER A 311 3.31 12.55 -5.09
CA SER A 311 1.96 12.76 -5.62
C SER A 311 1.89 14.07 -6.39
N ILE A 312 1.39 14.03 -7.62
CA ILE A 312 1.26 15.18 -8.51
C ILE A 312 -0.23 15.52 -8.63
N GLY A 313 -0.63 16.76 -8.36
CA GLY A 313 -2.05 17.12 -8.43
C GLY A 313 -2.40 18.58 -8.17
N GLY A 314 -3.60 18.98 -8.57
CA GLY A 314 -4.11 20.33 -8.31
C GLY A 314 -4.54 20.50 -6.85
N GLU A 315 -4.52 21.72 -6.32
CA GLU A 315 -4.98 21.99 -4.95
C GLU A 315 -6.49 21.68 -4.78
N SER A 316 -6.87 21.11 -3.63
CA SER A 316 -8.28 20.83 -3.29
C SER A 316 -9.04 22.12 -2.94
N SER A 317 -9.37 22.92 -3.96
CA SER A 317 -10.01 24.22 -3.79
C SER A 317 -11.48 24.10 -3.33
N GLY A 318 -11.81 24.64 -2.16
CA GLY A 318 -13.20 24.77 -1.71
C GLY A 318 -13.34 25.06 -0.22
N PHE A 319 -14.41 25.80 0.14
CA PHE A 319 -14.77 26.09 1.54
C PHE A 319 -15.14 24.84 2.36
N LEU A 320 -15.36 23.70 1.67
CA LEU A 320 -15.47 22.36 2.21
C LEU A 320 -14.40 21.49 1.54
N LYS A 321 -13.34 21.11 2.27
CA LYS A 321 -12.22 20.26 1.80
C LYS A 321 -12.64 18.78 1.60
N ARG A 322 -13.75 18.53 0.89
CA ARG A 322 -14.38 17.21 0.74
C ARG A 322 -14.49 16.70 -0.70
N LYS A 323 -14.03 17.48 -1.68
CA LYS A 323 -13.82 17.00 -3.05
C LYS A 323 -12.32 16.84 -3.27
N ALA A 324 -11.92 15.63 -3.68
CA ALA A 324 -10.59 15.42 -4.23
C ALA A 324 -10.40 16.29 -5.47
N SER A 325 -9.16 16.68 -5.75
CA SER A 325 -8.82 17.33 -7.01
C SER A 325 -9.07 16.38 -8.18
N PRO A 326 -9.65 16.82 -9.31
CA PRO A 326 -9.76 15.99 -10.51
C PRO A 326 -8.38 15.68 -11.14
N TYR A 327 -7.34 16.39 -10.71
CA TYR A 327 -5.96 16.18 -11.10
C TYR A 327 -5.21 15.58 -9.92
N SER A 328 -5.00 14.27 -9.95
CA SER A 328 -4.27 13.52 -8.92
C SER A 328 -3.62 12.27 -9.51
N LEU A 329 -2.31 12.15 -9.32
CA LEU A 329 -1.50 10.99 -9.68
C LEU A 329 -0.55 10.69 -8.51
N SER A 330 -0.70 9.53 -7.88
CA SER A 330 0.34 8.99 -7.00
C SER A 330 1.38 8.25 -7.83
N CYS A 331 2.66 8.53 -7.60
CA CYS A 331 3.75 7.79 -8.21
C CYS A 331 4.62 7.12 -7.15
N GLN A 332 4.76 5.80 -7.28
CA GLN A 332 5.86 5.02 -6.77
C GLN A 332 6.61 4.45 -7.99
N PRO A 333 7.93 4.67 -8.13
CA PRO A 333 8.72 4.10 -9.21
C PRO A 333 8.98 2.60 -9.04
N THR A 334 9.54 1.98 -10.07
CA THR A 334 10.08 0.60 -10.02
C THR A 334 11.17 0.50 -8.97
N LEU A 335 10.95 -0.29 -7.91
CA LEU A 335 11.91 -0.45 -6.79
C LEU A 335 13.28 -0.96 -7.27
N ARG A 336 14.34 -0.22 -6.93
CA ARG A 336 15.74 -0.62 -7.10
C ARG A 336 16.30 -1.14 -5.79
N THR A 337 17.13 -2.19 -5.87
CA THR A 337 17.81 -2.83 -4.73
C THR A 337 19.32 -2.96 -4.98
N ALA A 338 20.10 -2.90 -3.90
CA ALA A 338 21.55 -3.19 -3.85
C ALA A 338 21.98 -3.41 -2.38
N SER A 339 23.23 -3.78 -2.12
CA SER A 339 23.78 -3.69 -0.76
C SER A 339 23.85 -2.23 -0.30
N LEU A 340 23.89 -1.99 1.03
CA LEU A 340 24.09 -0.64 1.54
C LEU A 340 25.43 -0.05 1.10
N GLU A 341 26.45 -0.88 0.92
CA GLU A 341 27.80 -0.49 0.52
C GLU A 341 27.83 0.00 -0.94
N GLU A 342 27.13 -0.69 -1.85
CA GLU A 342 26.92 -0.23 -3.24
C GLU A 342 26.11 1.06 -3.30
N TRP A 343 25.06 1.20 -2.47
CA TRP A 343 24.29 2.45 -2.38
C TRP A 343 25.10 3.63 -1.83
N GLN A 344 26.05 3.38 -0.92
CA GLN A 344 26.91 4.42 -0.31
C GLN A 344 28.16 4.73 -1.16
N ALA A 345 28.52 3.85 -2.11
CA ALA A 345 29.71 3.99 -2.94
C ALA A 345 29.73 5.28 -3.79
N ASN A 346 30.93 5.83 -3.98
CA ASN A 346 31.21 6.99 -4.83
C ASN A 346 30.35 8.23 -4.50
N ASP A 347 30.19 8.54 -3.20
CA ASP A 347 29.26 9.56 -2.70
C ASP A 347 27.83 9.32 -3.22
N TYR A 348 27.30 8.12 -2.94
CA TYR A 348 25.95 7.68 -3.31
C TYR A 348 25.62 7.85 -4.82
N ALA A 349 26.57 7.55 -5.71
CA ALA A 349 26.39 7.73 -7.15
C ALA A 349 25.16 6.96 -7.69
N MET A 350 24.92 5.75 -7.18
CA MET A 350 23.75 4.93 -7.55
C MET A 350 22.41 5.55 -7.10
N VAL A 351 22.37 6.22 -5.94
CA VAL A 351 21.16 6.95 -5.50
C VAL A 351 20.88 8.12 -6.42
N LYS A 352 21.92 8.86 -6.84
CA LYS A 352 21.79 10.02 -7.73
C LYS A 352 21.32 9.60 -9.14
N GLU A 353 21.78 8.47 -9.65
CA GLU A 353 21.27 7.88 -10.90
C GLU A 353 19.80 7.44 -10.75
N ALA A 354 19.47 6.73 -9.66
CA ALA A 354 18.11 6.30 -9.39
C ALA A 354 17.14 7.48 -9.19
N ALA A 355 17.57 8.56 -8.54
CA ALA A 355 16.78 9.80 -8.37
C ALA A 355 16.33 10.40 -9.71
N GLN A 356 17.22 10.40 -10.71
CA GLN A 356 16.90 10.83 -12.07
C GLN A 356 15.91 9.88 -12.73
N ALA A 357 16.21 8.58 -12.78
CA ALA A 357 15.36 7.59 -13.43
C ALA A 357 13.95 7.49 -12.81
N TYR A 358 13.85 7.63 -11.48
CA TYR A 358 12.59 7.70 -10.75
C TYR A 358 11.78 8.96 -11.13
N SER A 359 12.45 10.11 -11.25
CA SER A 359 11.82 11.37 -11.68
C SER A 359 11.27 11.27 -13.10
N ASP A 360 12.02 10.63 -13.99
CA ASP A 360 11.62 10.38 -15.39
C ASP A 360 10.46 9.38 -15.49
N GLU A 361 10.47 8.28 -14.72
CA GLU A 361 9.37 7.31 -14.68
C GLU A 361 8.06 7.97 -14.21
N CYS A 362 8.11 8.77 -13.13
CA CYS A 362 6.94 9.50 -12.65
C CYS A 362 6.47 10.60 -13.60
N ALA A 363 7.39 11.25 -14.33
CA ALA A 363 7.03 12.21 -15.38
C ALA A 363 6.41 11.52 -16.61
N ALA A 364 6.83 10.29 -16.95
CA ALA A 364 6.20 9.48 -17.99
C ALA A 364 4.76 9.09 -17.60
N LYS A 365 4.56 8.58 -16.38
CA LYS A 365 3.21 8.30 -15.82
C LYS A 365 2.32 9.56 -15.82
N LEU A 366 2.88 10.75 -15.56
CA LEU A 366 2.12 12.00 -15.72
C LEU A 366 1.75 12.25 -17.19
N ALA A 367 2.68 12.09 -18.13
CA ALA A 367 2.44 12.34 -19.55
C ALA A 367 1.29 11.49 -20.12
N GLU A 368 1.11 10.26 -19.60
CA GLU A 368 -0.03 9.37 -19.91
C GLU A 368 -1.37 9.90 -19.37
N GLN A 369 -1.36 10.65 -18.26
CA GLN A 369 -2.56 11.26 -17.65
C GLN A 369 -2.95 12.61 -18.27
N LEU A 370 -2.02 13.33 -18.90
CA LEU A 370 -2.30 14.66 -19.49
C LEU A 370 -3.47 14.68 -20.48
N PRO A 371 -3.71 13.67 -21.35
CA PRO A 371 -4.91 13.60 -22.19
C PRO A 371 -6.25 13.58 -21.44
N GLN A 372 -6.29 13.00 -20.24
CA GLN A 372 -7.49 12.91 -19.41
C GLN A 372 -7.69 14.18 -18.57
N TRP A 373 -6.61 14.75 -18.04
CA TRP A 373 -6.65 15.98 -17.24
C TRP A 373 -6.90 17.22 -18.12
N PHE A 374 -6.30 17.21 -19.30
CA PHE A 374 -6.30 18.32 -20.24
C PHE A 374 -6.74 17.79 -21.62
N PRO A 375 -8.03 17.45 -21.81
CA PRO A 375 -8.55 17.07 -23.11
C PRO A 375 -8.51 18.26 -24.08
N ASP A 376 -8.17 17.98 -25.34
CA ASP A 376 -8.18 19.01 -26.39
C ASP A 376 -9.62 19.44 -26.70
N ARG A 377 -9.85 20.75 -26.69
CA ARG A 377 -11.19 21.33 -26.88
C ARG A 377 -11.49 21.64 -28.34
N ALA A 378 -10.46 21.72 -29.21
CA ALA A 378 -10.64 21.97 -30.64
C ALA A 378 -11.40 20.82 -31.35
N THR A 379 -11.21 19.58 -30.90
CA THR A 379 -11.93 18.40 -31.41
C THR A 379 -13.41 18.38 -30.98
N VAL A 380 -13.76 18.97 -29.84
CA VAL A 380 -15.14 19.00 -29.33
C VAL A 380 -16.03 19.94 -30.16
N THR A 381 -15.48 21.08 -30.62
CA THR A 381 -16.25 22.05 -31.42
C THR A 381 -16.51 21.59 -32.86
N ALA A 382 -15.81 20.57 -33.34
CA ALA A 382 -15.98 20.00 -34.68
C ALA A 382 -17.09 18.93 -34.78
N SER A 383 -17.81 18.66 -33.68
CA SER A 383 -18.78 17.55 -33.54
C SER A 383 -20.23 18.00 -33.29
N ASN A 384 -20.56 19.28 -33.51
CA ASN A 384 -21.90 19.88 -33.38
C ASN A 384 -22.31 20.59 -34.67
#